data_AF-D3DZF2-F1
#
_entry.id   AF-D3DZF2-F1
#
_cell.length_a   1.000
_cell.length_b   1.000
_cell.length_c   1.000
_cell.angle_alpha   90.00
_cell.angle_beta   90.00
_cell.angle_gamma   90.00
#
_symmetry.space_group_name_H-M   'P 1'
#
loop_
_entity.id
_entity.type
_entity.pdbx_description
1 polymer ?
#
loop_
_entity_poly.entity_id
_entity_poly.type
_entity_poly.pdbx_seq_one_letter_code
_entity_poly.pdbx_strand_id
1 'polypeptide(L)'
;MEIGVVVHGPGIIDSGWAIKIIDILSNYGNVHCRLGGTMGRTAVIDAALEDAIDISLKLLPSQSLELFNREGVDIIFLLNYGKSPETGRVFGYKVFNHYFKQISNEDYLATNHKPLYDASVPVIQIERPGEEDGSIISWNTELNEQLSKSRKGRFKLGLGKKNMVESLSFNFEELFDHLKTSLNLVEVTPEEVVSNYFSNNQERKDEEDIEKILRSYDDYDISHYTYRKIHGVSPDENIFINGIVVGYSNGDSIVLVARDGLIADIINGTIKYHGLEKLGPVDLERVIVKTGLLRKSDDVNPRVLSNKDISLKDTERHIYSGEISEDDYSFKVAYVDHAAYDIYKFKDFDLVVTIGDDTSLVASDILYRFDIPIIGITDGDLDKVVENGFVNEKSTIIEVASGFDDIAGPSHS
;
A
#
# COMPACT_ATOMS: atom_id res chain seq x y z
N MET A 1 8.15 12.86 22.87
CA MET A 1 7.06 12.09 22.26
C MET A 1 7.68 11.08 21.32
N GLU A 2 7.23 9.85 21.32
CA GLU A 2 7.55 8.87 20.29
C GLU A 2 6.48 8.95 19.21
N ILE A 3 6.86 9.26 17.98
CA ILE A 3 5.94 9.53 16.86
C ILE A 3 6.17 8.45 15.80
N GLY A 4 5.14 7.64 15.54
CA GLY A 4 5.14 6.70 14.41
C GLY A 4 4.66 7.39 13.13
N VAL A 5 5.33 7.16 12.00
CA VAL A 5 4.91 7.67 10.69
C VAL A 5 4.87 6.51 9.70
N VAL A 6 3.67 6.23 9.19
CA VAL A 6 3.45 5.28 8.09
C VAL A 6 3.40 6.08 6.79
N VAL A 7 4.40 5.89 5.93
CA VAL A 7 4.47 6.51 4.61
C VAL A 7 3.86 5.56 3.58
N HIS A 8 2.77 5.96 2.90
CA HIS A 8 2.11 5.11 1.91
C HIS A 8 2.22 5.66 0.48
N GLY A 9 2.67 4.77 -0.40
CA GLY A 9 2.72 5.02 -1.85
C GLY A 9 3.89 5.90 -2.30
N PRO A 10 4.25 5.87 -3.59
CA PRO A 10 5.34 6.67 -4.12
C PRO A 10 5.02 8.17 -4.18
N GLY A 11 3.75 8.56 -4.40
CA GLY A 11 3.38 9.97 -4.62
C GLY A 11 3.75 10.92 -3.47
N ILE A 12 3.60 10.49 -2.21
CA ILE A 12 3.98 11.30 -1.04
C ILE A 12 5.51 11.47 -0.92
N ILE A 13 6.27 10.51 -1.44
CA ILE A 13 7.73 10.52 -1.44
C ILE A 13 8.25 11.38 -2.59
N ASP A 14 7.77 11.10 -3.81
CA ASP A 14 8.17 11.77 -5.05
C ASP A 14 7.85 13.28 -5.02
N SER A 15 6.76 13.67 -4.36
CA SER A 15 6.40 15.08 -4.16
C SER A 15 7.24 15.81 -3.11
N GLY A 16 8.09 15.10 -2.35
CA GLY A 16 8.91 15.65 -1.27
C GLY A 16 8.12 15.98 0.01
N TRP A 17 6.81 15.75 0.05
CA TRP A 17 6.00 16.03 1.24
C TRP A 17 6.30 15.09 2.41
N ALA A 18 6.65 13.83 2.14
CA ALA A 18 7.02 12.87 3.19
C ALA A 18 8.13 13.43 4.08
N ILE A 19 9.26 13.85 3.49
CA ILE A 19 10.39 14.38 4.26
C ILE A 19 10.05 15.70 4.95
N LYS A 20 9.32 16.59 4.28
CA LYS A 20 8.88 17.86 4.88
C LYS A 20 7.99 17.65 6.12
N ILE A 21 7.10 16.66 6.08
CA ILE A 21 6.25 16.32 7.23
C ILE A 21 7.09 15.70 8.35
N ILE A 22 8.00 14.77 8.02
CA ILE A 22 8.92 14.16 8.99
C ILE A 22 9.74 15.25 9.70
N ASP A 23 10.27 16.22 8.96
CA ASP A 23 11.02 17.36 9.51
C ASP A 23 10.17 18.20 10.46
N ILE A 24 8.91 18.50 10.10
CA ILE A 24 7.98 19.21 10.99
C ILE A 24 7.77 18.42 12.28
N LEU A 25 7.45 17.13 12.19
CA LEU A 25 7.19 16.25 13.33
C LEU A 25 8.41 16.06 14.25
N SER A 26 9.62 16.13 13.70
CA SER A 26 10.87 16.03 14.48
C SER A 26 11.03 17.14 15.53
N ASN A 27 10.36 18.29 15.34
CA ASN A 27 10.34 19.37 16.32
C ASN A 27 9.46 19.05 17.54
N TYR A 28 8.64 18.00 17.46
CA TYR A 28 7.67 17.60 18.49
C TYR A 28 8.05 16.28 19.21
N GLY A 29 9.00 15.52 18.67
CA GLY A 29 9.40 14.25 19.25
C GLY A 29 10.39 13.44 18.41
N ASN A 30 10.70 12.25 18.89
CA ASN A 30 11.47 11.24 18.17
C ASN A 30 10.55 10.61 17.11
N VAL A 31 10.94 10.73 15.84
CA VAL A 31 10.13 10.24 14.71
C VAL A 31 10.69 8.91 14.24
N HIS A 32 9.83 7.91 14.15
CA HIS A 32 10.10 6.61 13.57
C HIS A 32 9.25 6.46 12.32
N CYS A 33 9.86 6.35 11.15
CA CYS A 33 9.12 6.22 9.90
C CYS A 33 9.30 4.83 9.30
N ARG A 34 8.23 4.27 8.74
CA ARG A 34 8.28 3.05 7.93
C ARG A 34 7.37 3.16 6.72
N LEU A 35 7.73 2.43 5.68
CA LEU A 35 6.92 2.35 4.48
C LEU A 35 5.77 1.35 4.66
N GLY A 36 4.56 1.77 4.31
CA GLY A 36 3.41 0.89 4.08
C GLY A 36 3.24 0.62 2.59
N GLY A 37 3.31 -0.65 2.18
CA GLY A 37 3.12 -1.09 0.80
C GLY A 37 4.41 -1.34 0.02
N THR A 38 4.27 -1.92 -1.18
CA THR A 38 5.40 -2.42 -1.98
C THR A 38 6.06 -1.38 -2.88
N MET A 39 5.27 -0.57 -3.58
CA MET A 39 5.79 0.33 -4.63
C MET A 39 6.47 1.58 -4.10
N GLY A 40 6.19 1.99 -2.85
CA GLY A 40 6.90 3.12 -2.26
C GLY A 40 8.39 2.83 -2.06
N ARG A 41 8.84 1.56 -2.08
CA ARG A 41 10.23 1.19 -1.82
C ARG A 41 11.17 1.69 -2.92
N THR A 42 10.73 1.67 -4.18
CA THR A 42 11.51 2.29 -5.29
C THR A 42 11.62 3.80 -5.10
N ALA A 43 10.55 4.47 -4.69
CA ALA A 43 10.56 5.91 -4.44
C ALA A 43 11.47 6.30 -3.26
N VAL A 44 11.47 5.54 -2.16
CA VAL A 44 12.40 5.76 -1.04
C VAL A 44 13.86 5.61 -1.52
N ILE A 45 14.16 4.55 -2.28
CA ILE A 45 15.50 4.30 -2.81
C ILE A 45 15.94 5.44 -3.73
N ASP A 46 15.11 5.84 -4.69
CA ASP A 46 15.46 6.88 -5.65
C ASP A 46 15.71 8.23 -4.96
N ALA A 47 14.92 8.53 -3.93
CA ALA A 47 15.07 9.74 -3.12
C ALA A 47 16.20 9.66 -2.07
N ALA A 48 16.90 8.53 -1.95
CA ALA A 48 17.91 8.25 -0.92
C ALA A 48 17.38 8.46 0.52
N LEU A 49 16.13 8.07 0.77
CA LEU A 49 15.43 8.27 2.04
C LEU A 49 15.43 7.03 2.93
N GLU A 50 16.16 5.97 2.61
CA GLU A 50 16.14 4.72 3.39
C GLU A 50 16.68 4.90 4.82
N ASP A 51 17.43 5.97 5.10
CA ASP A 51 17.89 6.30 6.47
C ASP A 51 16.80 7.00 7.28
N ALA A 52 15.84 7.62 6.61
CA ALA A 52 14.72 8.32 7.22
C ALA A 52 13.47 7.43 7.28
N ILE A 53 13.22 6.60 6.26
CA ILE A 53 12.05 5.74 6.11
C ILE A 53 12.50 4.28 6.07
N ASP A 54 12.13 3.51 7.10
CA ASP A 54 12.41 2.08 7.16
C ASP A 54 11.64 1.33 6.07
N ILE A 55 12.39 0.62 5.23
CA ILE A 55 11.89 -0.24 4.14
C ILE A 55 12.32 -1.71 4.32
N SER A 56 12.82 -2.08 5.50
CA SER A 56 13.34 -3.42 5.79
C SER A 56 12.23 -4.48 5.87
N LEU A 57 11.02 -4.09 6.27
CA LEU A 57 9.85 -4.97 6.38
C LEU A 57 8.83 -4.67 5.29
N LYS A 58 8.35 -5.73 4.63
CA LYS A 58 7.21 -5.66 3.71
C LYS A 58 5.89 -5.68 4.50
N LEU A 59 5.44 -4.50 4.94
CA LEU A 59 4.18 -4.35 5.70
C LEU A 59 3.10 -3.65 4.86
N LEU A 60 1.86 -4.09 5.03
CA LEU A 60 0.70 -3.29 4.64
C LEU A 60 0.61 -2.05 5.56
N PRO A 61 -0.04 -0.96 5.12
CA PRO A 61 -0.24 0.22 5.96
C PRO A 61 -0.91 -0.08 7.31
N SER A 62 -1.93 -0.94 7.34
CA SER A 62 -2.61 -1.32 8.60
C SER A 62 -1.70 -2.13 9.54
N GLN A 63 -0.87 -3.02 8.99
CA GLN A 63 0.15 -3.76 9.76
C GLN A 63 1.22 -2.82 10.31
N SER A 64 1.55 -1.75 9.59
CA SER A 64 2.49 -0.72 10.06
C SER A 64 1.93 0.06 11.25
N LEU A 65 0.62 0.37 11.24
CA LEU A 65 -0.09 0.94 12.40
C LEU A 65 -0.08 -0.02 13.59
N GLU A 66 -0.39 -1.30 13.36
CA GLU A 66 -0.39 -2.34 14.39
C GLU A 66 0.99 -2.46 15.07
N LEU A 67 2.05 -2.49 14.27
CA LEU A 67 3.41 -2.59 14.78
C LEU A 67 3.79 -1.37 15.63
N PHE A 68 3.47 -0.14 15.19
CA PHE A 68 3.72 1.07 15.98
C PHE A 68 2.95 1.07 17.30
N ASN A 69 1.69 0.61 17.29
CA ASN A 69 0.90 0.46 18.50
C ASN A 69 1.56 -0.52 19.48
N ARG A 70 2.09 -1.65 18.98
CA ARG A 70 2.82 -2.63 19.80
C ARG A 70 4.16 -2.11 20.32
N GLU A 71 4.83 -1.25 19.58
CA GLU A 71 6.07 -0.56 19.99
C GLU A 71 5.83 0.53 21.03
N GLY A 72 4.57 0.92 21.25
CA GLY A 72 4.18 1.88 22.27
C GLY A 72 4.50 3.34 21.91
N VAL A 73 4.35 3.71 20.64
CA VAL A 73 4.42 5.13 20.24
C VAL A 73 3.27 5.92 20.85
N ASP A 74 3.46 7.23 21.02
CA ASP A 74 2.45 8.12 21.61
C ASP A 74 1.38 8.54 20.58
N ILE A 75 1.73 8.58 19.29
CA ILE A 75 0.87 8.98 18.17
C ILE A 75 1.36 8.37 16.86
N ILE A 76 0.44 8.08 15.94
CA ILE A 76 0.75 7.59 14.60
C ILE A 76 0.21 8.55 13.52
N PHE A 77 1.05 8.88 12.55
CA PHE A 77 0.67 9.59 11.33
C PHE A 77 0.62 8.62 10.15
N LEU A 78 -0.50 8.59 9.43
CA LEU A 78 -0.64 7.93 8.14
C LEU A 78 -0.51 8.97 7.03
N LEU A 79 0.60 8.96 6.30
CA LEU A 79 0.84 9.88 5.18
C LEU A 79 0.44 9.22 3.88
N ASN A 80 -0.42 9.86 3.12
CA ASN A 80 -0.89 9.36 1.83
C ASN A 80 -1.03 10.49 0.81
N TYR A 81 -0.89 10.13 -0.47
CA TYR A 81 -1.11 11.03 -1.61
C TYR A 81 -1.99 10.32 -2.63
N GLY A 82 -3.29 10.28 -2.35
CA GLY A 82 -4.30 9.67 -3.20
C GLY A 82 -4.46 10.40 -4.53
N LYS A 83 -5.02 9.70 -5.53
CA LYS A 83 -5.31 10.25 -6.87
C LYS A 83 -6.35 11.36 -6.82
N SER A 84 -7.24 11.27 -5.85
CA SER A 84 -8.25 12.27 -5.50
C SER A 84 -8.48 12.24 -3.98
N PRO A 85 -9.05 13.30 -3.38
CA PRO A 85 -9.39 13.33 -1.96
C PRO A 85 -10.34 12.19 -1.57
N GLU A 86 -11.27 11.80 -2.44
CA GLU A 86 -12.19 10.66 -2.22
C GLU A 86 -11.40 9.36 -2.06
N THR A 87 -10.50 9.06 -3.02
CA THR A 87 -9.71 7.81 -3.00
C THR A 87 -8.84 7.71 -1.75
N GLY A 88 -8.23 8.82 -1.34
CA GLY A 88 -7.34 8.90 -0.20
C GLY A 88 -8.06 8.75 1.14
N ARG A 89 -9.20 9.42 1.30
CA ARG A 89 -10.03 9.32 2.51
C ARG A 89 -10.61 7.92 2.68
N VAL A 90 -11.11 7.31 1.62
CA VAL A 90 -11.58 5.92 1.60
C VAL A 90 -10.45 4.95 1.93
N PHE A 91 -9.25 5.17 1.39
CA PHE A 91 -8.06 4.36 1.73
C PHE A 91 -7.73 4.45 3.22
N GLY A 92 -7.62 5.67 3.77
CA GLY A 92 -7.31 5.88 5.18
C GLY A 92 -8.34 5.25 6.11
N TYR A 93 -9.63 5.36 5.77
CA TYR A 93 -10.70 4.66 6.47
C TYR A 93 -10.48 3.14 6.50
N LYS A 94 -10.20 2.51 5.34
CA LYS A 94 -9.99 1.06 5.25
C LYS A 94 -8.77 0.61 6.06
N VAL A 95 -7.67 1.36 5.98
CA VAL A 95 -6.45 1.10 6.75
C VAL A 95 -6.73 1.18 8.25
N PHE A 96 -7.39 2.24 8.69
CA PHE A 96 -7.74 2.43 10.09
C PHE A 96 -8.73 1.39 10.58
N ASN A 97 -9.79 1.06 9.83
CA ASN A 97 -10.77 0.06 10.21
C ASN A 97 -10.14 -1.34 10.35
N HIS A 98 -9.24 -1.74 9.44
CA HIS A 98 -8.51 -3.00 9.58
C HIS A 98 -7.61 -3.01 10.82
N TYR A 99 -6.86 -1.93 11.05
CA TYR A 99 -6.04 -1.78 12.26
C TYR A 99 -6.91 -1.85 13.52
N PHE A 100 -8.03 -1.12 13.54
CA PHE A 100 -8.98 -1.08 14.65
C PHE A 100 -9.53 -2.46 14.96
N LYS A 101 -10.03 -3.18 13.95
CA LYS A 101 -10.55 -4.54 14.09
C LYS A 101 -9.55 -5.51 14.70
N GLN A 102 -8.26 -5.37 14.36
CA GLN A 102 -7.20 -6.23 14.91
C GLN A 102 -6.93 -5.95 16.39
N ILE A 103 -7.03 -4.69 16.84
CA ILE A 103 -6.75 -4.33 18.24
C ILE A 103 -7.97 -4.42 19.15
N SER A 104 -9.19 -4.25 18.63
CA SER A 104 -10.44 -4.21 19.41
C SER A 104 -11.32 -5.45 19.25
N ASN A 105 -11.14 -6.25 18.20
CA ASN A 105 -12.09 -7.27 17.73
C ASN A 105 -13.48 -6.73 17.37
N GLU A 106 -13.62 -5.43 17.10
CA GLU A 106 -14.87 -4.78 16.69
C GLU A 106 -14.71 -4.07 15.34
N ASP A 107 -15.79 -4.03 14.54
CA ASP A 107 -15.82 -3.25 13.30
C ASP A 107 -16.17 -1.78 13.61
N TYR A 108 -15.42 -0.83 13.05
CA TYR A 108 -15.60 0.61 13.31
C TYR A 108 -17.00 1.14 12.89
N LEU A 109 -17.66 0.49 11.93
CA LEU A 109 -19.06 0.80 11.59
C LEU A 109 -20.03 0.30 12.66
N ALA A 110 -19.76 -0.88 13.25
CA ALA A 110 -20.60 -1.47 14.28
C ALA A 110 -20.63 -0.63 15.56
N THR A 111 -19.65 0.24 15.75
CA THR A 111 -19.55 1.17 16.88
C THR A 111 -20.27 2.50 16.65
N ASN A 112 -21.13 2.60 15.61
CA ASN A 112 -21.77 3.84 15.13
C ASN A 112 -20.77 4.92 14.70
N HIS A 113 -19.67 4.52 14.06
CA HIS A 113 -18.62 5.43 13.58
C HIS A 113 -17.92 6.20 14.70
N LYS A 114 -18.12 5.79 15.95
CA LYS A 114 -17.46 6.32 17.12
C LYS A 114 -16.47 5.27 17.59
N PRO A 115 -15.19 5.57 17.77
CA PRO A 115 -14.28 4.60 18.38
C PRO A 115 -14.86 4.19 19.75
N LEU A 116 -15.16 2.90 19.93
CA LEU A 116 -15.35 2.35 21.27
C LEU A 116 -13.96 2.39 21.94
N TYR A 117 -13.93 2.95 23.16
CA TYR A 117 -12.70 3.29 23.88
C TYR A 117 -11.67 2.15 23.95
N ASP A 118 -10.39 2.53 24.10
CA ASP A 118 -9.15 1.73 24.26
C ASP A 118 -8.28 1.44 23.01
N ALA A 119 -8.50 2.08 21.86
CA ALA A 119 -7.38 2.25 20.92
C ALA A 119 -6.35 3.19 21.56
N SER A 120 -5.25 2.64 22.10
CA SER A 120 -4.31 3.36 22.97
C SER A 120 -3.53 4.50 22.30
N VAL A 121 -3.47 4.50 20.96
CA VAL A 121 -2.62 5.41 20.20
C VAL A 121 -3.46 6.15 19.15
N PRO A 122 -3.50 7.50 19.18
CA PRO A 122 -4.17 8.28 18.14
C PRO A 122 -3.58 8.05 16.76
N VAL A 123 -4.45 7.93 15.76
CA VAL A 123 -4.06 7.89 14.34
C VAL A 123 -4.55 9.15 13.63
N ILE A 124 -3.61 9.91 13.06
CA ILE A 124 -3.89 11.06 12.19
C ILE A 124 -3.53 10.71 10.76
N GLN A 125 -4.44 10.87 9.83
CA GLN A 125 -4.14 10.83 8.41
C GLN A 125 -3.82 12.23 7.89
N ILE A 126 -2.77 12.34 7.09
CA ILE A 126 -2.50 13.50 6.23
C ILE A 126 -2.63 13.02 4.79
N GLU A 127 -3.56 13.62 4.08
CA GLU A 127 -3.95 13.26 2.72
C GLU A 127 -3.65 14.41 1.75
N ARG A 128 -2.88 14.13 0.68
CA ARG A 128 -2.58 15.10 -0.40
C ARG A 128 -2.12 16.48 0.12
N PRO A 129 -1.10 16.54 1.00
CA PRO A 129 -0.60 17.81 1.50
C PRO A 129 -0.16 18.72 0.36
N GLY A 130 -0.42 20.02 0.51
CA GLY A 130 -0.11 21.04 -0.50
C GLY A 130 -1.16 21.25 -1.58
N GLU A 131 -2.06 20.29 -1.80
CA GLU A 131 -3.17 20.45 -2.74
C GLU A 131 -4.27 21.35 -2.16
N GLU A 132 -5.09 21.96 -3.02
CA GLU A 132 -6.27 22.74 -2.57
C GLU A 132 -7.30 21.87 -1.85
N ASP A 133 -7.32 20.57 -2.14
CA ASP A 133 -8.22 19.56 -1.56
C ASP A 133 -7.54 18.66 -0.51
N GLY A 134 -6.29 19.00 -0.13
CA GLY A 134 -5.55 18.31 0.90
C GLY A 134 -6.31 18.28 2.23
N SER A 135 -6.24 17.16 2.95
CA SER A 135 -6.99 17.00 4.19
C SER A 135 -6.22 16.36 5.33
N ILE A 136 -6.63 16.69 6.55
CA ILE A 136 -6.18 16.07 7.79
C ILE A 136 -7.37 15.41 8.47
N ILE A 137 -7.25 14.13 8.83
CA ILE A 137 -8.32 13.36 9.47
C ILE A 137 -7.80 12.79 10.78
N SER A 138 -8.57 13.01 11.84
CA SER A 138 -8.30 12.47 13.16
C SER A 138 -9.20 11.26 13.41
N TRP A 139 -8.67 10.04 13.28
CA TRP A 139 -9.49 8.83 13.37
C TRP A 139 -9.94 8.47 14.79
N ASN A 140 -9.28 9.03 15.81
CA ASN A 140 -9.57 8.80 17.22
C ASN A 140 -10.01 10.11 17.92
N THR A 141 -11.10 10.72 17.45
CA THR A 141 -11.59 12.04 17.91
C THR A 141 -11.71 12.16 19.43
N GLU A 142 -12.27 11.15 20.10
CA GLU A 142 -12.48 11.20 21.55
C GLU A 142 -11.21 11.08 22.39
N LEU A 143 -10.27 10.23 21.97
CA LEU A 143 -8.95 10.16 22.61
C LEU A 143 -8.24 11.51 22.47
N ASN A 144 -8.30 12.12 21.30
CA ASN A 144 -7.65 13.41 21.05
C ASN A 144 -8.26 14.53 21.89
N GLU A 145 -9.59 14.59 22.01
CA GLU A 145 -10.24 15.54 22.92
C GLU A 145 -9.82 15.32 24.39
N GLN A 146 -9.68 14.07 24.83
CA GLN A 146 -9.21 13.76 26.19
C GLN A 146 -7.75 14.20 26.39
N LEU A 147 -6.89 13.98 25.40
CA LEU A 147 -5.50 14.42 25.41
C LEU A 147 -5.40 15.95 25.48
N SER A 148 -6.18 16.66 24.66
CA SER A 148 -6.25 18.12 24.62
C SER A 148 -6.81 18.72 25.91
N LYS A 149 -7.84 18.11 26.51
CA LYS A 149 -8.45 18.58 27.78
C LYS A 149 -7.58 18.27 29.00
N SER A 150 -6.69 17.28 28.92
CA SER A 150 -5.77 16.95 30.00
C SER A 150 -4.63 17.99 30.10
N ARG A 151 -4.87 19.11 30.81
CA ARG A 151 -3.78 20.00 31.31
C ARG A 151 -2.75 19.30 32.23
N LYS A 152 -2.88 17.98 32.41
CA LYS A 152 -2.06 17.07 33.20
C LYS A 152 -1.69 15.82 32.40
N GLY A 153 -1.35 15.95 31.12
CA GLY A 153 -0.67 14.92 30.35
C GLY A 153 0.76 14.65 30.85
N ARG A 154 0.94 14.37 32.15
CA ARG A 154 1.99 13.45 32.59
C ARG A 154 1.54 12.08 32.10
N PHE A 155 1.80 11.79 30.84
CA PHE A 155 2.08 10.41 30.50
C PHE A 155 3.21 9.99 31.43
N LYS A 156 3.03 8.88 32.14
CA LYS A 156 4.18 8.14 32.61
C LYS A 156 4.90 7.69 31.35
N LEU A 157 5.80 8.54 30.84
CA LEU A 157 6.95 8.07 30.08
C LEU A 157 7.43 6.83 30.83
N GLY A 158 7.66 5.74 30.11
CA GLY A 158 8.57 4.70 30.57
C GLY A 158 9.94 5.33 30.78
N LEU A 159 10.13 6.03 31.91
CA LEU A 159 11.37 6.66 32.31
C LEU A 159 12.31 5.55 32.79
N GLY A 160 12.93 4.88 31.82
CA GLY A 160 14.32 4.49 31.97
C GLY A 160 15.16 5.75 32.17
N LYS A 161 15.43 6.07 33.44
CA LYS A 161 16.45 6.99 33.97
C LYS A 161 17.25 7.82 32.92
N LYS A 162 16.95 9.11 32.79
CA LYS A 162 17.78 10.23 33.31
C LYS A 162 17.30 11.58 32.75
N ASN A 163 17.22 12.54 33.67
CA ASN A 163 17.21 13.99 33.49
C ASN A 163 15.88 14.66 33.07
N MET A 164 15.13 15.06 34.11
CA MET A 164 14.26 16.22 34.13
C MET A 164 15.04 17.49 33.75
N VAL A 165 14.74 18.12 32.60
CA VAL A 165 14.72 19.58 32.41
C VAL A 165 13.79 19.88 31.21
N GLU A 166 12.92 20.89 31.37
CA GLU A 166 12.02 21.51 30.38
C GLU A 166 10.83 20.68 29.85
N SER A 167 9.80 20.56 30.68
CA SER A 167 8.47 20.14 30.23
C SER A 167 7.79 21.28 29.45
N LEU A 168 8.02 21.36 28.14
CA LEU A 168 7.03 21.94 27.23
C LEU A 168 5.77 21.09 27.34
N SER A 169 4.66 21.69 27.77
CA SER A 169 3.35 21.06 27.66
C SER A 169 3.03 20.96 26.17
N PHE A 170 3.25 19.78 25.58
CA PHE A 170 2.82 19.51 24.22
C PHE A 170 1.30 19.61 24.14
N ASN A 171 0.80 20.50 23.28
CA ASN A 171 -0.61 20.62 22.98
C ASN A 171 -0.89 19.95 21.63
N PHE A 172 -1.68 18.88 21.65
CA PHE A 172 -2.10 18.19 20.44
C PHE A 172 -2.82 19.13 19.46
N GLU A 173 -3.65 20.06 19.96
CA GLU A 173 -4.33 21.05 19.12
C GLU A 173 -3.33 21.98 18.43
N GLU A 174 -2.25 22.37 19.11
CA GLU A 174 -1.22 23.22 18.52
C GLU A 174 -0.47 22.50 17.39
N LEU A 175 -0.13 21.23 17.58
CA LEU A 175 0.45 20.41 16.50
C LEU A 175 -0.53 20.30 15.33
N PHE A 176 -1.79 20.00 15.60
CA PHE A 176 -2.82 19.81 14.58
C PHE A 176 -3.06 21.09 13.77
N ASP A 177 -3.17 22.24 14.43
CA ASP A 177 -3.32 23.56 13.79
C ASP A 177 -2.07 23.98 13.01
N HIS A 178 -0.87 23.69 13.55
CA HIS A 178 0.37 23.93 12.83
C HIS A 178 0.44 23.09 11.55
N LEU A 179 0.10 21.80 11.61
CA LEU A 179 0.07 20.93 10.42
C LEU A 179 -0.94 21.44 9.38
N LYS A 180 -2.17 21.80 9.79
CA LYS A 180 -3.18 22.38 8.89
C LYS A 180 -2.64 23.59 8.13
N THR A 181 -2.01 24.51 8.85
CA THR A 181 -1.53 25.77 8.27
C THR A 181 -0.30 25.54 7.38
N SER A 182 0.69 24.77 7.86
CA SER A 182 1.96 24.55 7.16
C SER A 182 1.87 23.65 5.93
N LEU A 183 0.83 22.83 5.86
CA LEU A 183 0.61 21.84 4.79
C LEU A 183 -0.62 22.17 3.92
N ASN A 184 -1.30 23.30 4.15
CA ASN A 184 -2.53 23.70 3.46
C ASN A 184 -3.62 22.60 3.52
N LEU A 185 -3.97 22.13 4.72
CA LEU A 185 -4.92 21.03 4.89
C LEU A 185 -6.27 21.52 5.41
N VAL A 186 -7.33 20.93 4.85
CA VAL A 186 -8.69 21.05 5.36
C VAL A 186 -8.97 19.93 6.36
N GLU A 187 -9.55 20.28 7.50
CA GLU A 187 -9.98 19.29 8.49
C GLU A 187 -11.22 18.54 7.99
N VAL A 188 -11.18 17.21 8.02
CA VAL A 188 -12.30 16.33 7.66
C VAL A 188 -12.51 15.33 8.79
N THR A 189 -13.74 15.15 9.23
CA THR A 189 -14.04 14.23 10.32
C THR A 189 -14.27 12.80 9.81
N PRO A 190 -14.02 11.77 10.65
CA PRO A 190 -14.36 10.39 10.31
C PRO A 190 -15.83 10.21 9.90
N GLU A 191 -16.75 10.93 10.55
CA GLU A 191 -18.18 10.89 10.25
C GLU A 191 -18.48 11.40 8.84
N GLU A 192 -17.82 12.47 8.39
CA GLU A 192 -17.98 12.98 7.03
C GLU A 192 -17.50 11.95 5.99
N VAL A 193 -16.36 11.28 6.25
CA VAL A 193 -15.88 10.21 5.36
C VAL A 193 -16.89 9.06 5.30
N VAL A 194 -17.38 8.61 6.46
CA VAL A 194 -18.34 7.51 6.50
C VAL A 194 -19.68 7.89 5.85
N SER A 195 -20.24 9.06 6.15
CA SER A 195 -21.52 9.48 5.58
C SER A 195 -21.47 9.63 4.06
N ASN A 196 -20.33 10.09 3.53
CA ASN A 196 -20.18 10.35 2.09
C ASN A 196 -19.94 9.06 1.29
N TYR A 197 -19.29 8.04 1.87
CA TYR A 197 -18.85 6.87 1.11
C TYR A 197 -19.40 5.52 1.61
N PHE A 198 -19.93 5.45 2.83
CA PHE A 198 -20.30 4.20 3.53
C PHE A 198 -21.66 4.30 4.25
N SER A 199 -22.60 5.11 3.76
CA SER A 199 -23.90 5.25 4.43
C SER A 199 -24.76 3.99 4.29
N ASN A 200 -25.37 3.53 5.39
CA ASN A 200 -26.21 2.31 5.46
C ASN A 200 -27.31 2.25 4.40
N ASN A 201 -27.87 3.39 3.98
CA ASN A 201 -28.91 3.43 2.95
C ASN A 201 -28.35 3.19 1.55
N GLN A 202 -27.12 3.65 1.28
CA GLN A 202 -26.45 3.42 0.01
C GLN A 202 -25.96 1.98 -0.07
N GLU A 203 -25.37 1.44 1.01
CA GLU A 203 -24.92 0.05 1.06
C GLU A 203 -26.06 -0.95 0.83
N ARG A 204 -27.20 -0.82 1.53
CA ARG A 204 -28.35 -1.71 1.31
C ARG A 204 -28.89 -1.65 -0.11
N LYS A 205 -28.95 -0.46 -0.70
CA LYS A 205 -29.41 -0.29 -2.07
C LYS A 205 -28.44 -0.93 -3.06
N ASP A 206 -27.14 -0.75 -2.83
CA ASP A 206 -26.09 -1.38 -3.64
C ASP A 206 -26.15 -2.91 -3.53
N GLU A 207 -26.38 -3.47 -2.33
CA GLU A 207 -26.56 -4.91 -2.12
C GLU A 207 -27.79 -5.44 -2.88
N GLU A 208 -28.94 -4.77 -2.79
CA GLU A 208 -30.16 -5.14 -3.53
C GLU A 208 -29.93 -5.11 -5.05
N ASP A 209 -29.24 -4.09 -5.56
CA ASP A 209 -28.91 -3.94 -6.98
C ASP A 209 -27.93 -5.04 -7.43
N ILE A 210 -26.91 -5.38 -6.61
CA ILE A 210 -25.96 -6.46 -6.89
C ILE A 210 -26.66 -7.82 -6.86
N GLU A 211 -27.46 -8.13 -5.84
CA GLU A 211 -28.21 -9.39 -5.78
C GLU A 211 -29.11 -9.58 -7.00
N LYS A 212 -29.75 -8.50 -7.46
CA LYS A 212 -30.57 -8.53 -8.67
C LYS A 212 -29.74 -8.84 -9.92
N ILE A 213 -28.52 -8.32 -10.02
CA ILE A 213 -27.58 -8.65 -11.09
C ILE A 213 -27.16 -10.12 -10.99
N LEU A 214 -26.77 -10.60 -9.80
CA LEU A 214 -26.35 -11.99 -9.60
C LEU A 214 -27.45 -13.00 -9.97
N ARG A 215 -28.71 -12.70 -9.61
CA ARG A 215 -29.89 -13.51 -9.99
C ARG A 215 -30.15 -13.54 -11.50
N SER A 216 -29.54 -12.66 -12.28
CA SER A 216 -29.64 -12.64 -13.74
C SER A 216 -28.66 -13.58 -14.44
N TYR A 217 -27.64 -14.11 -13.74
CA TYR A 217 -26.59 -14.97 -14.32
C TYR A 217 -27.02 -16.42 -14.55
N ASP A 218 -28.32 -16.66 -14.80
CA ASP A 218 -28.94 -17.99 -14.97
C ASP A 218 -28.66 -18.98 -13.80
N ASP A 219 -28.28 -18.46 -12.63
CA ASP A 219 -28.09 -19.22 -11.40
C ASP A 219 -29.05 -18.72 -10.32
N TYR A 220 -29.97 -19.59 -9.88
CA TYR A 220 -30.90 -19.26 -8.81
C TYR A 220 -30.25 -19.36 -7.43
N ASP A 221 -29.09 -20.01 -7.32
CA ASP A 221 -28.36 -20.16 -6.07
C ASP A 221 -27.22 -19.14 -5.97
N ILE A 222 -27.57 -17.98 -5.41
CA ILE A 222 -26.60 -16.91 -5.17
C ILE A 222 -25.56 -17.26 -4.08
N SER A 223 -25.72 -18.38 -3.35
CA SER A 223 -24.78 -18.75 -2.28
C SER A 223 -23.39 -19.15 -2.79
N HIS A 224 -23.29 -19.50 -4.07
CA HIS A 224 -22.01 -19.74 -4.75
C HIS A 224 -21.27 -18.46 -5.11
N TYR A 225 -21.92 -17.29 -5.00
CA TYR A 225 -21.34 -16.01 -5.33
C TYR A 225 -20.85 -15.28 -4.09
N THR A 226 -19.64 -14.74 -4.22
CA THR A 226 -19.11 -13.71 -3.33
C THR A 226 -18.84 -12.47 -4.16
N TYR A 227 -18.94 -11.30 -3.54
CA TYR A 227 -18.64 -10.05 -4.21
C TYR A 227 -17.92 -9.08 -3.29
N ARG A 228 -17.15 -8.18 -3.89
CA ARG A 228 -16.46 -7.11 -3.17
C ARG A 228 -16.48 -5.83 -3.97
N LYS A 229 -17.06 -4.79 -3.38
CA LYS A 229 -17.07 -3.45 -3.95
C LYS A 229 -15.72 -2.76 -3.71
N ILE A 230 -15.18 -2.18 -4.79
CA ILE A 230 -13.95 -1.39 -4.76
C ILE A 230 -14.33 0.04 -5.14
N HIS A 231 -14.12 0.95 -4.19
CA HIS A 231 -14.36 2.38 -4.35
C HIS A 231 -13.06 3.12 -4.66
N GLY A 232 -13.17 4.29 -5.29
CA GLY A 232 -12.04 5.18 -5.53
C GLY A 232 -11.14 4.68 -6.65
N VAL A 233 -11.75 4.12 -7.69
CA VAL A 233 -11.07 3.71 -8.93
C VAL A 233 -11.20 4.85 -9.94
N SER A 234 -10.25 5.04 -10.85
CA SER A 234 -10.47 5.94 -12.00
C SER A 234 -10.87 5.13 -13.23
N PRO A 235 -11.65 5.66 -14.17
CA PRO A 235 -11.89 4.98 -15.45
C PRO A 235 -10.59 4.61 -16.17
N ASP A 236 -10.62 3.50 -16.89
CA ASP A 236 -9.51 2.95 -17.68
C ASP A 236 -8.27 2.53 -16.85
N GLU A 237 -8.43 2.28 -15.56
CA GLU A 237 -7.36 1.79 -14.70
C GLU A 237 -7.30 0.26 -14.67
N ASN A 238 -6.09 -0.30 -14.77
CA ASN A 238 -5.83 -1.71 -14.52
C ASN A 238 -6.34 -2.10 -13.13
N ILE A 239 -7.00 -3.25 -13.04
CA ILE A 239 -7.44 -3.88 -11.80
C ILE A 239 -6.48 -5.03 -11.53
N PHE A 240 -5.71 -4.92 -10.44
CA PHE A 240 -4.80 -5.96 -10.00
C PHE A 240 -5.43 -6.76 -8.87
N ILE A 241 -5.42 -8.08 -8.99
CA ILE A 241 -5.76 -9.00 -7.90
C ILE A 241 -4.52 -9.84 -7.60
N ASN A 242 -4.00 -9.76 -6.37
CA ASN A 242 -2.75 -10.42 -5.96
C ASN A 242 -1.55 -10.14 -6.90
N GLY A 243 -1.57 -9.02 -7.63
CA GLY A 243 -0.52 -8.63 -8.56
C GLY A 243 -0.74 -9.00 -10.02
N ILE A 244 -1.83 -9.67 -10.36
CA ILE A 244 -2.18 -10.04 -11.73
C ILE A 244 -3.23 -9.06 -12.24
N VAL A 245 -3.04 -8.52 -13.45
CA VAL A 245 -4.05 -7.68 -14.12
C VAL A 245 -5.20 -8.56 -14.55
N VAL A 246 -6.37 -8.36 -13.96
CA VAL A 246 -7.59 -9.16 -14.25
C VAL A 246 -8.60 -8.44 -15.13
N GLY A 247 -8.34 -7.17 -15.42
CA GLY A 247 -9.28 -6.32 -16.14
C GLY A 247 -9.01 -4.83 -15.93
N TYR A 248 -9.96 -4.02 -16.37
CA TYR A 248 -9.89 -2.56 -16.31
C TYR A 248 -11.20 -2.00 -15.79
N SER A 249 -11.16 -0.87 -15.09
CA SER A 249 -12.34 -0.15 -14.63
C SER A 249 -12.99 0.65 -15.75
N ASN A 250 -14.33 0.67 -15.77
CA ASN A 250 -15.11 1.52 -16.67
C ASN A 250 -15.77 2.71 -15.92
N GLY A 251 -15.44 2.90 -14.65
CA GLY A 251 -16.07 3.90 -13.77
C GLY A 251 -15.26 4.20 -12.52
N ASP A 252 -15.88 4.92 -11.59
CA ASP A 252 -15.27 5.36 -10.32
C ASP A 252 -15.31 4.31 -9.19
N SER A 253 -16.06 3.24 -9.44
CA SER A 253 -16.26 2.11 -8.55
C SER A 253 -16.55 0.86 -9.37
N ILE A 254 -16.06 -0.28 -8.89
CA ILE A 254 -16.28 -1.60 -9.50
C ILE A 254 -16.79 -2.58 -8.45
N VAL A 255 -17.40 -3.67 -8.90
CA VAL A 255 -17.71 -4.82 -8.03
C VAL A 255 -17.04 -6.05 -8.63
N LEU A 256 -16.10 -6.63 -7.89
CA LEU A 256 -15.55 -7.95 -8.20
C LEU A 256 -16.57 -8.99 -7.80
N VAL A 257 -16.89 -9.91 -8.70
CA VAL A 257 -17.81 -11.03 -8.46
C VAL A 257 -17.05 -12.32 -8.67
N ALA A 258 -17.06 -13.20 -7.67
CA ALA A 258 -16.46 -14.53 -7.76
C ALA A 258 -17.50 -15.61 -7.52
N ARG A 259 -17.50 -16.65 -8.37
CA ARG A 259 -18.30 -17.87 -8.21
C ARG A 259 -17.39 -19.00 -7.79
N ASP A 260 -17.65 -19.60 -6.62
CA ASP A 260 -16.81 -20.66 -6.03
C ASP A 260 -15.31 -20.25 -5.98
N GLY A 261 -15.05 -18.96 -5.70
CA GLY A 261 -13.72 -18.37 -5.64
C GLY A 261 -13.12 -17.95 -6.99
N LEU A 262 -13.68 -18.35 -8.13
CA LEU A 262 -13.21 -17.90 -9.45
C LEU A 262 -13.88 -16.58 -9.83
N ILE A 263 -13.11 -15.59 -10.26
CA ILE A 263 -13.66 -14.32 -10.76
C ILE A 263 -14.56 -14.61 -11.96
N ALA A 264 -15.84 -14.27 -11.82
CA ALA A 264 -16.88 -14.50 -12.81
C ALA A 264 -17.30 -13.21 -13.53
N ASP A 265 -17.25 -12.07 -12.84
CA ASP A 265 -17.57 -10.77 -13.42
C ASP A 265 -16.83 -9.61 -12.72
N ILE A 266 -16.71 -8.49 -13.43
CA ILE A 266 -16.31 -7.19 -12.89
C ILE A 266 -17.40 -6.19 -13.29
N ILE A 267 -18.38 -5.97 -12.41
CA ILE A 267 -19.44 -4.98 -12.65
C ILE A 267 -18.81 -3.59 -12.68
N ASN A 268 -19.20 -2.80 -13.68
CA ASN A 268 -18.57 -1.52 -14.05
C ASN A 268 -17.08 -1.64 -14.41
N GLY A 269 -16.65 -2.81 -14.87
CA GLY A 269 -15.33 -3.03 -15.44
C GLY A 269 -15.38 -3.97 -16.64
N THR A 270 -14.20 -4.26 -17.17
CA THR A 270 -14.00 -5.15 -18.32
C THR A 270 -12.99 -6.22 -17.91
N ILE A 271 -13.34 -7.50 -18.08
CA ILE A 271 -12.46 -8.63 -17.75
C ILE A 271 -11.34 -8.76 -18.79
N LYS A 272 -10.10 -9.01 -18.31
CA LYS A 272 -8.99 -9.58 -19.09
C LYS A 272 -8.92 -11.08 -18.78
N TYR A 273 -9.54 -11.91 -19.63
CA TYR A 273 -9.69 -13.37 -19.40
C TYR A 273 -8.37 -14.06 -19.12
N HIS A 274 -7.34 -13.67 -19.86
CA HIS A 274 -6.03 -14.26 -19.74
C HIS A 274 -5.40 -14.05 -18.35
N GLY A 275 -5.65 -12.90 -17.71
CA GLY A 275 -5.26 -12.67 -16.32
C GLY A 275 -6.03 -13.53 -15.31
N LEU A 276 -7.29 -13.88 -15.62
CA LEU A 276 -8.09 -14.77 -14.76
C LEU A 276 -7.57 -16.21 -14.77
N GLU A 277 -7.09 -16.68 -15.93
CA GLU A 277 -6.47 -18.00 -16.06
C GLU A 277 -5.23 -18.14 -15.17
N LYS A 278 -4.43 -17.06 -15.08
CA LYS A 278 -3.25 -16.97 -14.22
C LYS A 278 -3.58 -16.84 -12.74
N LEU A 279 -4.67 -16.15 -12.39
CA LEU A 279 -5.05 -15.87 -11.00
C LEU A 279 -5.53 -17.11 -10.24
N GLY A 280 -6.36 -17.94 -10.87
CA GLY A 280 -7.03 -19.05 -10.20
C GLY A 280 -8.04 -18.62 -9.11
N PRO A 281 -8.43 -19.52 -8.19
CA PRO A 281 -9.41 -19.23 -7.15
C PRO A 281 -8.89 -18.24 -6.09
N VAL A 282 -9.74 -17.31 -5.69
CA VAL A 282 -9.46 -16.27 -4.69
C VAL A 282 -10.56 -16.14 -3.66
N ASP A 283 -10.18 -15.73 -2.45
CA ASP A 283 -11.08 -15.27 -1.41
C ASP A 283 -11.17 -13.74 -1.49
N LEU A 284 -12.30 -13.22 -2.00
CA LEU A 284 -12.49 -11.79 -2.20
C LEU A 284 -12.37 -10.98 -0.91
N GLU A 285 -12.67 -11.54 0.27
CA GLU A 285 -12.54 -10.83 1.55
C GLU A 285 -11.08 -10.54 1.89
N ARG A 286 -10.18 -11.45 1.51
CA ARG A 286 -8.76 -11.43 1.92
C ARG A 286 -7.83 -10.96 0.81
N VAL A 287 -8.28 -10.99 -0.44
CA VAL A 287 -7.45 -10.70 -1.59
C VAL A 287 -6.97 -9.25 -1.60
N ILE A 288 -5.75 -9.03 -2.09
CA ILE A 288 -5.22 -7.67 -2.26
C ILE A 288 -5.67 -7.17 -3.63
N VAL A 289 -6.41 -6.06 -3.63
CA VAL A 289 -6.85 -5.37 -4.85
C VAL A 289 -6.14 -4.02 -4.95
N LYS A 290 -5.54 -3.74 -6.11
CA LYS A 290 -4.99 -2.42 -6.44
C LYS A 290 -5.54 -1.94 -7.78
N THR A 291 -5.57 -0.62 -7.97
CA THR A 291 -5.97 -0.03 -9.25
C THR A 291 -4.98 1.02 -9.76
N GLY A 292 -4.88 1.11 -11.08
CA GLY A 292 -4.03 2.08 -11.79
C GLY A 292 -2.56 1.71 -11.80
N LEU A 293 -1.72 2.62 -12.28
CA LEU A 293 -0.28 2.41 -12.38
C LEU A 293 0.39 2.19 -11.02
N LEU A 294 1.45 1.38 -11.02
CA LEU A 294 2.23 1.09 -9.83
C LEU A 294 3.02 2.31 -9.32
N ARG A 295 3.40 3.23 -10.22
CA ARG A 295 3.99 4.56 -9.96
C ARG A 295 3.69 5.49 -11.14
N LYS A 296 3.20 6.71 -10.87
CA LYS A 296 2.68 7.71 -11.85
C LYS A 296 3.59 8.94 -11.98
N SER A 297 4.91 8.75 -12.08
CA SER A 297 5.84 9.89 -12.17
C SER A 297 6.63 9.81 -13.48
N ASP A 298 6.49 10.84 -14.30
CA ASP A 298 7.23 11.01 -15.56
C ASP A 298 8.70 11.40 -15.33
N ASP A 299 9.02 11.94 -14.16
CA ASP A 299 10.36 12.44 -13.78
C ASP A 299 10.98 11.55 -12.69
N VAL A 300 11.03 10.24 -12.96
CA VAL A 300 11.75 9.30 -12.09
C VAL A 300 13.21 9.22 -12.54
N ASN A 301 14.13 9.58 -11.65
CA ASN A 301 15.55 9.34 -11.82
C ASN A 301 15.98 8.17 -10.93
N PRO A 302 16.00 6.93 -11.44
CA PRO A 302 16.25 5.76 -10.62
C PRO A 302 17.68 5.76 -10.07
N ARG A 303 17.83 5.49 -8.78
CA ARG A 303 19.15 5.37 -8.16
C ARG A 303 19.60 3.91 -8.09
N VAL A 304 20.73 3.61 -8.72
CA VAL A 304 21.39 2.31 -8.58
C VAL A 304 22.14 2.27 -7.24
N LEU A 305 21.81 1.29 -6.40
CA LEU A 305 22.41 1.06 -5.10
C LEU A 305 23.82 0.48 -5.26
N SER A 306 24.71 0.85 -4.34
CA SER A 306 26.01 0.19 -4.20
C SER A 306 25.92 -1.03 -3.27
N ASN A 307 26.86 -1.97 -3.40
CA ASN A 307 26.94 -3.14 -2.50
C ASN A 307 27.00 -2.78 -0.99
N LYS A 308 27.42 -1.56 -0.64
CA LYS A 308 27.44 -1.08 0.75
C LYS A 308 26.04 -0.72 1.26
N ASP A 309 25.19 -0.18 0.38
CA ASP A 309 23.83 0.25 0.74
C ASP A 309 22.92 -0.95 1.04
N ILE A 310 23.08 -2.02 0.26
CA ILE A 310 22.33 -3.29 0.40
C ILE A 310 22.67 -3.99 1.73
N SER A 311 23.91 -3.89 2.20
CA SER A 311 24.36 -4.64 3.39
C SER A 311 23.93 -4.07 4.74
N LEU A 312 23.50 -2.81 4.82
CA LEU A 312 23.28 -2.12 6.10
C LEU A 312 21.84 -2.22 6.62
N LYS A 313 20.87 -2.64 5.80
CA LYS A 313 19.43 -2.48 6.12
C LYS A 313 18.57 -3.74 6.02
N ASP A 314 19.13 -4.88 5.60
CA ASP A 314 18.32 -6.05 5.26
C ASP A 314 18.33 -7.14 6.34
N THR A 315 17.26 -7.17 7.12
CA THR A 315 16.86 -8.32 7.95
C THR A 315 16.33 -9.49 7.12
N GLU A 316 15.92 -9.27 5.87
CA GLU A 316 15.39 -10.30 4.94
C GLU A 316 16.46 -11.23 4.34
N ARG A 317 17.75 -10.89 4.45
CA ARG A 317 18.87 -11.69 3.89
C ARG A 317 18.90 -13.15 4.35
N HIS A 318 18.34 -13.44 5.53
CA HIS A 318 18.40 -14.78 6.15
C HIS A 318 17.23 -15.71 5.79
N ILE A 319 16.19 -15.24 5.11
CA ILE A 319 14.98 -16.06 4.88
C ILE A 319 15.13 -16.98 3.66
N TYR A 320 15.96 -16.60 2.67
CA TYR A 320 16.07 -17.30 1.39
C TYR A 320 17.48 -17.83 1.08
N SER A 321 18.41 -17.77 2.04
CA SER A 321 19.73 -18.42 1.94
C SER A 321 19.68 -19.91 2.34
N GLY A 322 18.51 -20.54 2.28
CA GLY A 322 18.36 -21.98 2.47
C GLY A 322 18.97 -22.73 1.28
N GLU A 323 19.99 -23.55 1.55
CA GLU A 323 20.63 -24.52 0.65
C GLU A 323 21.49 -24.00 -0.52
N ILE A 324 21.79 -22.71 -0.62
CA ILE A 324 22.86 -22.26 -1.54
C ILE A 324 24.18 -22.32 -0.77
N SER A 325 25.05 -23.25 -1.16
CA SER A 325 26.41 -23.38 -0.61
C SER A 325 27.11 -22.02 -0.56
N GLU A 326 27.76 -21.70 0.56
CA GLU A 326 28.66 -20.54 0.77
C GLU A 326 29.94 -20.62 -0.08
N ASP A 327 29.86 -21.17 -1.30
CA ASP A 327 30.93 -21.09 -2.27
C ASP A 327 30.87 -19.70 -2.91
N ASP A 328 31.90 -18.91 -2.63
CA ASP A 328 32.17 -17.50 -3.01
C ASP A 328 32.18 -17.23 -4.54
N TYR A 329 31.77 -18.22 -5.35
CA TYR A 329 31.83 -18.24 -6.83
C TYR A 329 30.54 -18.75 -7.51
N SER A 330 29.43 -18.89 -6.79
CA SER A 330 28.16 -19.33 -7.41
C SER A 330 27.41 -18.15 -8.05
N PHE A 331 27.11 -18.26 -9.35
CA PHE A 331 26.28 -17.30 -10.09
C PHE A 331 24.79 -17.62 -9.83
N LYS A 332 24.09 -16.74 -9.12
CA LYS A 332 22.71 -16.91 -8.67
C LYS A 332 21.72 -16.43 -9.72
N VAL A 333 20.91 -17.36 -10.22
CA VAL A 333 19.86 -17.08 -11.19
C VAL A 333 18.50 -17.37 -10.57
N ALA A 334 17.56 -16.43 -10.68
CA ALA A 334 16.16 -16.63 -10.31
C ALA A 334 15.30 -16.81 -11.56
N TYR A 335 14.20 -17.54 -11.41
CA TYR A 335 13.15 -17.65 -12.42
C TYR A 335 11.84 -17.12 -11.82
N VAL A 336 11.17 -16.22 -12.55
CA VAL A 336 9.94 -15.55 -12.12
C VAL A 336 8.88 -15.75 -13.18
N ASP A 337 7.86 -16.50 -12.82
CA ASP A 337 6.72 -16.79 -13.68
C ASP A 337 5.51 -16.00 -13.19
N HIS A 338 5.02 -15.07 -14.03
CA HIS A 338 3.71 -14.42 -13.87
C HIS A 338 3.36 -13.86 -12.47
N ALA A 339 4.38 -13.43 -11.70
CA ALA A 339 4.22 -12.96 -10.32
C ALA A 339 4.91 -11.61 -10.11
N ALA A 340 4.13 -10.53 -10.10
CA ALA A 340 4.66 -9.16 -10.03
C ALA A 340 4.98 -8.64 -8.60
N TYR A 341 4.56 -9.33 -7.53
CA TYR A 341 4.48 -8.70 -6.20
C TYR A 341 5.67 -8.89 -5.26
N ASP A 342 6.67 -9.66 -5.65
CA ASP A 342 7.78 -9.98 -4.75
C ASP A 342 9.15 -9.96 -5.41
N ILE A 343 9.33 -9.07 -6.39
CA ILE A 343 10.60 -8.92 -7.12
C ILE A 343 11.77 -8.55 -6.20
N TYR A 344 11.53 -7.80 -5.12
CA TYR A 344 12.56 -7.38 -4.17
C TYR A 344 13.32 -8.54 -3.50
N LYS A 345 12.76 -9.76 -3.47
CA LYS A 345 13.48 -10.94 -2.94
C LYS A 345 14.69 -11.33 -3.81
N PHE A 346 14.72 -10.87 -5.06
CA PHE A 346 15.78 -11.17 -6.02
C PHE A 346 16.89 -10.11 -6.04
N LYS A 347 16.88 -9.13 -5.12
CA LYS A 347 17.86 -8.03 -5.06
C LYS A 347 19.31 -8.43 -4.77
N ASP A 348 19.56 -9.68 -4.38
CA ASP A 348 20.90 -10.24 -4.12
C ASP A 348 21.25 -11.34 -5.15
N PHE A 349 20.54 -11.42 -6.29
CA PHE A 349 20.82 -12.34 -7.40
C PHE A 349 21.73 -11.69 -8.45
N ASP A 350 22.37 -12.51 -9.27
CA ASP A 350 23.21 -12.03 -10.37
C ASP A 350 22.43 -11.86 -11.69
N LEU A 351 21.31 -12.58 -11.83
CA LEU A 351 20.43 -12.54 -13.00
C LEU A 351 19.02 -13.01 -12.64
N VAL A 352 18.00 -12.42 -13.25
CA VAL A 352 16.60 -12.88 -13.12
C VAL A 352 16.00 -13.18 -14.48
N VAL A 353 15.48 -14.38 -14.67
CA VAL A 353 14.72 -14.77 -15.86
C VAL A 353 13.24 -14.55 -15.56
N THR A 354 12.54 -13.78 -16.40
CA THR A 354 11.12 -13.46 -16.22
C THR A 354 10.29 -13.96 -17.40
N ILE A 355 9.08 -14.44 -17.13
CA ILE A 355 8.08 -14.77 -18.16
C ILE A 355 6.85 -13.88 -17.98
N GLY A 356 6.40 -13.33 -19.10
CA GLY A 356 5.27 -12.43 -19.21
C GLY A 356 5.71 -10.98 -19.30
N ASP A 357 5.00 -10.22 -20.12
CA ASP A 357 5.27 -8.81 -20.41
C ASP A 357 5.26 -7.93 -19.13
N ASP A 358 4.19 -8.02 -18.34
CA ASP A 358 4.06 -7.23 -17.10
C ASP A 358 5.07 -7.63 -16.02
N THR A 359 5.32 -8.93 -15.88
CA THR A 359 6.29 -9.45 -14.91
C THR A 359 7.69 -8.96 -15.28
N SER A 360 8.05 -9.03 -16.57
CA SER A 360 9.33 -8.55 -17.08
C SER A 360 9.47 -7.04 -16.92
N LEU A 361 8.40 -6.27 -17.17
CA LEU A 361 8.40 -4.83 -17.01
C LEU A 361 8.55 -4.40 -15.53
N VAL A 362 7.81 -5.00 -14.62
CA VAL A 362 7.91 -4.72 -13.17
C VAL A 362 9.25 -5.20 -12.62
N ALA A 363 9.72 -6.36 -13.07
CA ALA A 363 10.99 -6.91 -12.62
C ALA A 363 12.17 -6.05 -13.06
N SER A 364 12.22 -5.68 -14.34
CA SER A 364 13.27 -4.80 -14.87
C SER A 364 13.32 -3.47 -14.12
N ASP A 365 12.17 -2.81 -13.92
CA ASP A 365 12.11 -1.54 -13.20
C ASP A 365 12.65 -1.67 -11.77
N ILE A 366 12.14 -2.62 -10.98
CA ILE A 366 12.57 -2.78 -9.59
C ILE A 366 14.06 -3.17 -9.50
N LEU A 367 14.49 -4.15 -10.30
CA LEU A 367 15.84 -4.72 -10.25
C LEU A 367 16.91 -3.80 -10.84
N TYR A 368 16.53 -2.82 -11.65
CA TYR A 368 17.41 -1.76 -12.12
C TYR A 368 18.17 -1.10 -10.96
N ARG A 369 17.48 -0.84 -9.84
CA ARG A 369 18.05 -0.18 -8.66
C ARG A 369 19.08 -1.04 -7.92
N PHE A 370 19.16 -2.33 -8.23
CA PHE A 370 20.12 -3.25 -7.64
C PHE A 370 21.24 -3.65 -8.62
N ASP A 371 21.32 -3.02 -9.79
CA ASP A 371 22.20 -3.41 -10.91
C ASP A 371 22.03 -4.87 -11.36
N ILE A 372 20.81 -5.39 -11.25
CA ILE A 372 20.50 -6.78 -11.62
C ILE A 372 19.86 -6.81 -13.01
N PRO A 373 20.50 -7.47 -14.00
CA PRO A 373 19.90 -7.66 -15.31
C PRO A 373 18.78 -8.69 -15.29
N ILE A 374 17.91 -8.61 -16.29
CA ILE A 374 16.89 -9.62 -16.55
C ILE A 374 17.04 -10.27 -17.93
N ILE A 375 16.60 -11.52 -18.06
CA ILE A 375 16.21 -12.10 -19.36
C ILE A 375 14.69 -12.21 -19.35
N GLY A 376 14.01 -11.32 -20.09
CA GLY A 376 12.56 -11.34 -20.22
C GLY A 376 12.11 -12.17 -21.40
N ILE A 377 11.18 -13.09 -21.19
CA ILE A 377 10.46 -13.82 -22.24
C ILE A 377 9.06 -13.21 -22.32
N THR A 378 8.78 -12.55 -23.43
CA THR A 378 7.57 -11.73 -23.64
C THR A 378 6.92 -12.09 -24.97
N ASP A 379 5.63 -11.88 -25.10
CA ASP A 379 4.90 -12.10 -26.35
C ASP A 379 4.42 -10.79 -27.01
N GLY A 380 4.64 -9.66 -26.33
CA GLY A 380 4.35 -8.31 -26.79
C GLY A 380 3.01 -7.73 -26.29
N ASP A 381 2.33 -8.38 -25.34
CA ASP A 381 1.01 -8.00 -24.82
C ASP A 381 0.99 -7.03 -23.62
N LEU A 382 1.93 -6.08 -23.54
CA LEU A 382 2.08 -5.13 -22.41
C LEU A 382 0.78 -4.44 -21.92
N ASP A 383 0.46 -4.58 -20.62
CA ASP A 383 -0.70 -3.93 -19.97
C ASP A 383 -0.43 -2.53 -19.41
N LYS A 384 0.71 -1.90 -19.77
CA LYS A 384 1.12 -0.59 -19.24
C LYS A 384 1.04 -0.51 -17.70
N VAL A 385 1.64 -1.48 -17.00
CA VAL A 385 1.60 -1.53 -15.52
C VAL A 385 2.48 -0.48 -14.83
N VAL A 386 3.44 0.10 -15.56
CA VAL A 386 4.24 1.28 -15.19
C VAL A 386 4.27 2.27 -16.36
N GLU A 387 4.44 3.55 -16.06
CA GLU A 387 4.45 4.64 -17.06
C GLU A 387 5.71 4.61 -17.94
N ASN A 388 6.88 4.48 -17.30
CA ASN A 388 8.17 4.25 -17.94
C ASN A 388 8.95 3.19 -17.15
N GLY A 389 9.29 2.07 -17.77
CA GLY A 389 10.12 1.02 -17.15
C GLY A 389 11.61 1.30 -17.36
N PHE A 390 12.42 1.05 -16.33
CA PHE A 390 13.87 1.12 -16.43
C PHE A 390 14.47 -0.27 -16.64
N VAL A 391 15.41 -0.39 -17.58
CA VAL A 391 16.01 -1.68 -17.94
C VAL A 391 17.52 -1.58 -17.83
N ASN A 392 18.13 -2.53 -17.13
CA ASN A 392 19.59 -2.63 -17.06
C ASN A 392 20.16 -2.85 -18.47
N GLU A 393 21.28 -2.20 -18.79
CA GLU A 393 21.91 -2.30 -20.11
C GLU A 393 22.36 -3.73 -20.48
N LYS A 394 22.56 -4.59 -19.48
CA LYS A 394 22.93 -6.01 -19.65
C LYS A 394 21.71 -6.93 -19.80
N SER A 395 20.49 -6.40 -19.66
CA SER A 395 19.27 -7.19 -19.83
C SER A 395 19.05 -7.60 -21.28
N THR A 396 18.33 -8.70 -21.49
CA THR A 396 17.94 -9.19 -22.82
C THR A 396 16.44 -9.47 -22.82
N ILE A 397 15.73 -9.05 -23.87
CA ILE A 397 14.33 -9.43 -24.09
C ILE A 397 14.26 -10.40 -25.26
N ILE A 398 13.61 -11.53 -25.04
CA ILE A 398 13.33 -12.57 -26.01
C ILE A 398 11.84 -12.52 -26.30
N GLU A 399 11.49 -11.94 -27.45
CA GLU A 399 10.11 -11.90 -27.92
C GLU A 399 9.76 -13.23 -28.61
N VAL A 400 8.74 -13.92 -28.09
CA VAL A 400 8.18 -15.13 -28.68
C VAL A 400 6.92 -14.79 -29.50
N ALA A 401 6.41 -15.75 -30.26
CA ALA A 401 5.14 -15.52 -30.96
C ALA A 401 4.01 -15.28 -29.95
N SER A 402 3.05 -14.42 -30.28
CA SER A 402 1.92 -14.09 -29.40
C SER A 402 1.24 -15.36 -28.81
N GLY A 403 1.05 -15.35 -27.49
CA GLY A 403 0.47 -16.42 -26.68
C GLY A 403 1.43 -17.56 -26.33
N PHE A 404 2.73 -17.47 -26.62
CA PHE A 404 3.71 -18.54 -26.33
C PHE A 404 4.46 -18.38 -25.01
N ASP A 405 4.53 -17.17 -24.43
CA ASP A 405 5.08 -16.96 -23.09
C ASP A 405 4.23 -17.69 -22.02
N ASP A 406 2.93 -17.72 -22.21
CA ASP A 406 1.97 -18.50 -21.42
C ASP A 406 2.18 -20.02 -21.47
N ILE A 407 2.74 -20.50 -22.58
CA ILE A 407 3.06 -21.92 -22.80
C ILE A 407 4.43 -22.25 -22.19
N ALA A 408 5.33 -21.27 -22.10
CA ALA A 408 6.66 -21.43 -21.52
C ALA A 408 6.66 -21.38 -19.98
N GLY A 409 5.68 -20.70 -19.37
CA GLY A 409 5.51 -20.54 -17.92
C GLY A 409 5.32 -21.82 -17.07
N PRO A 410 4.53 -22.84 -17.48
CA PRO A 410 4.17 -23.96 -16.61
C PRO A 410 5.29 -25.01 -16.48
N SER A 411 6.43 -24.60 -15.93
CA SER A 411 7.32 -25.53 -15.23
C SER A 411 6.81 -25.69 -13.80
N HIS A 412 5.97 -26.71 -13.58
CA HIS A 412 5.81 -27.29 -12.25
C HIS A 412 7.17 -27.87 -11.81
N SER A 413 7.84 -27.20 -10.88
CA SER A 413 8.96 -27.74 -10.11
C SER A 413 8.72 -27.52 -8.63
#